data_AF-A0A485M6J2-F1
#
_entry.id   AF-A0A485M6J2-F1
#
_cell.length_a   1.000
_cell.length_b   1.000
_cell.length_c   1.000
_cell.angle_alpha   90.00
_cell.angle_beta   90.00
_cell.angle_gamma   90.00
#
_symmetry.space_group_name_H-M   'P 1'
#
loop_
_entity.id
_entity.type
_entity.pdbx_description
1 polymer ?
#
loop_
_entity_poly.entity_id
_entity_poly.type
_entity_poly.pdbx_seq_one_letter_code
_entity_poly.pdbx_strand_id
1 'polypeptide(L)'
;MGTLRVAVCHGMANGRKVLDAVRDGKAPWHFVEFMNCPGGCIAGGGQPRTAVPPTDAVREQRLASLYRADASLAKRKSHQEVAALYRDFLEHPMSELAEELLHTDYHSRADKLKRLLTRVG
;
A
#
# COMPACT_ATOMS: atom_id res chain seq x y z
N MET A 1 -8.64 -15.36 -21.49
CA MET A 1 -8.38 -14.46 -20.35
C MET A 1 -8.57 -15.26 -19.06
N GLY A 2 -7.64 -15.16 -18.11
CA GLY A 2 -7.66 -15.93 -16.86
C GLY A 2 -8.18 -15.13 -15.66
N THR A 3 -8.48 -15.81 -14.55
CA THR A 3 -8.88 -15.18 -13.29
C THR A 3 -7.68 -14.58 -12.56
N LEU A 4 -7.71 -13.29 -12.24
CA LEU A 4 -6.73 -12.64 -11.35
C LEU A 4 -7.23 -12.70 -9.90
N ARG A 5 -6.43 -13.29 -9.01
CA ARG A 5 -6.73 -13.38 -7.57
C ARG A 5 -5.87 -12.35 -6.83
N VAL A 6 -6.50 -11.45 -6.08
CA VAL A 6 -5.81 -10.36 -5.37
C VAL A 6 -6.13 -10.43 -3.88
N ALA A 7 -5.18 -10.04 -3.02
CA ALA A 7 -5.41 -9.82 -1.60
C ALA A 7 -5.04 -8.41 -1.17
N VAL A 8 -5.78 -7.87 -0.20
CA VAL A 8 -5.45 -6.62 0.50
C VAL A 8 -5.34 -6.95 1.98
N CYS A 9 -4.23 -6.59 2.59
CA CYS A 9 -3.90 -6.94 3.96
C CYS A 9 -3.72 -5.68 4.81
N HIS A 10 -4.55 -5.51 5.83
CA HIS A 10 -4.40 -4.46 6.84
C HIS A 10 -3.82 -5.03 8.14
N GLY A 11 -2.75 -4.41 8.65
CA GLY A 11 -2.07 -4.81 9.88
C GLY A 11 -1.02 -5.90 9.66
N MET A 12 0.16 -5.74 10.27
CA MET A 12 1.26 -6.71 10.10
C MET A 12 1.03 -8.06 10.78
N ALA A 13 0.13 -8.13 11.78
CA ALA A 13 -0.32 -9.41 12.32
C ALA A 13 -1.03 -10.27 11.26
N ASN A 14 -1.85 -9.65 10.41
CA ASN A 14 -2.46 -10.32 9.26
C ASN A 14 -1.43 -10.50 8.13
N GLY A 15 -0.54 -9.52 7.95
CA GLY A 15 0.53 -9.58 6.96
C GLY A 15 1.39 -10.83 7.15
N ARG A 16 1.67 -11.19 8.41
CA ARG A 16 2.39 -12.42 8.74
C ARG A 16 1.69 -13.68 8.21
N LYS A 17 0.37 -13.80 8.40
CA LYS A 17 -0.42 -14.95 7.93
C LYS A 17 -0.37 -15.09 6.41
N VAL A 18 -0.49 -13.97 5.70
CA VAL A 18 -0.39 -13.94 4.23
C VAL A 18 1.00 -14.35 3.78
N LEU A 19 2.05 -13.82 4.42
CA LEU A 19 3.44 -14.19 4.13
C LEU A 19 3.76 -15.65 4.45
N ASP A 20 3.17 -16.22 5.51
CA ASP A 20 3.30 -17.66 5.84
C ASP A 20 2.64 -18.50 4.73
N ALA A 21 1.42 -18.16 4.29
CA ALA A 21 0.76 -18.86 3.19
C ALA A 21 1.54 -18.80 1.86
N VAL A 22 2.20 -17.67 1.56
CA VAL A 22 3.07 -17.53 0.38
C VAL A 22 4.29 -18.45 0.49
N ARG A 23 4.98 -18.45 1.64
CA ARG A 23 6.15 -19.31 1.87
C ARG A 23 5.81 -20.80 1.83
N ASP A 24 4.64 -21.18 2.32
CA ASP A 24 4.15 -22.56 2.29
C ASP A 24 3.70 -23.02 0.89
N GLY A 25 3.73 -22.16 -0.12
CA GLY A 25 3.22 -22.46 -1.46
C GLY A 25 1.68 -22.61 -1.53
N LYS A 26 0.97 -22.12 -0.50
CA LYS A 26 -0.49 -22.23 -0.36
C LYS A 26 -1.23 -20.93 -0.73
N ALA A 27 -0.51 -19.87 -1.07
CA ALA A 27 -1.12 -18.59 -1.40
C ALA A 27 -1.94 -18.67 -2.71
N PRO A 28 -3.24 -18.37 -2.68
CA PRO A 28 -4.06 -18.36 -3.88
C PRO A 28 -3.96 -17.04 -4.65
N TRP A 29 -3.16 -16.06 -4.23
CA TRP A 29 -3.17 -14.71 -4.81
C TRP A 29 -2.00 -14.48 -5.77
N HIS A 30 -2.25 -13.74 -6.84
CA HIS A 30 -1.25 -13.32 -7.83
C HIS A 30 -0.66 -11.95 -7.50
N PHE A 31 -1.42 -11.11 -6.78
CA PHE A 31 -0.97 -9.79 -6.32
C PHE A 31 -1.49 -9.53 -4.90
N VAL A 32 -0.64 -8.97 -4.05
CA VAL A 32 -0.97 -8.68 -2.65
C VAL A 32 -0.53 -7.27 -2.28
N GLU A 33 -1.45 -6.49 -1.74
CA GLU A 33 -1.16 -5.18 -1.15
C GLU A 33 -1.11 -5.28 0.38
N PHE A 34 -0.07 -4.72 0.98
CA PHE A 34 0.10 -4.67 2.44
C PHE A 34 0.02 -3.24 2.95
N MET A 35 -0.84 -3.00 3.93
CA MET A 35 -0.92 -1.75 4.68
C MET A 35 -0.67 -2.02 6.16
N ASN A 36 0.24 -1.26 6.77
CA ASN A 36 0.62 -1.49 8.17
C ASN A 36 -0.50 -1.13 9.16
N CYS A 37 -1.27 -0.07 8.90
CA CYS A 37 -2.33 0.36 9.80
C CYS A 37 -3.63 -0.44 9.56
N PRO A 38 -4.33 -0.87 10.63
CA PRO A 38 -5.68 -1.40 10.51
C PRO A 38 -6.57 -0.39 9.75
N GLY A 39 -7.16 -0.82 8.64
CA GLY A 39 -8.00 0.05 7.82
C GLY A 39 -7.29 1.06 6.92
N GLY A 40 -5.96 0.95 6.77
CA GLY A 40 -5.18 1.72 5.81
C GLY A 40 -4.82 3.13 6.29
N CYS A 41 -4.38 3.98 5.36
CA CYS A 41 -3.82 5.31 5.67
C CYS A 41 -4.79 6.24 6.42
N ILE A 42 -6.11 6.06 6.23
CA ILE A 42 -7.15 6.87 6.89
C ILE A 42 -7.19 6.70 8.42
N ALA A 43 -6.57 5.62 8.91
CA ALA A 43 -6.42 5.28 10.32
C ALA A 43 -4.94 5.31 10.78
N GLY A 44 -4.08 5.99 10.02
CA GLY A 44 -2.67 6.15 10.38
C GLY A 44 -2.47 6.85 11.74
N GLY A 45 -1.37 6.53 12.42
CA GLY A 45 -1.08 7.06 13.77
C GLY A 45 -0.93 8.59 13.86
N GLY A 46 -0.74 9.27 12.73
CA GLY A 46 -0.70 10.73 12.63
C GLY A 46 -2.07 11.40 12.41
N GLN A 47 -3.16 10.63 12.33
CA GLN A 47 -4.49 11.20 12.18
C GLN A 47 -4.98 11.89 13.47
N PRO A 48 -5.87 12.90 13.37
CA PRO A 48 -6.39 13.60 14.55
C PRO A 48 -6.98 12.62 15.57
N ARG A 49 -6.50 12.75 16.82
CA ARG A 49 -7.07 12.10 17.98
C ARG A 49 -8.28 12.91 18.40
N THR A 50 -9.48 12.40 18.14
CA THR A 50 -10.72 13.06 18.52
C THR A 50 -11.09 12.66 19.95
N ALA A 51 -12.10 13.31 20.52
CA ALA A 51 -12.69 12.92 21.81
C ALA A 51 -13.34 11.53 21.78
N VAL A 52 -13.52 10.95 20.58
CA VAL A 52 -14.08 9.61 20.36
C VAL A 52 -12.92 8.66 20.05
N PRO A 53 -12.87 7.46 20.64
CA PRO A 53 -11.87 6.46 20.29
C PRO A 53 -11.84 6.19 18.78
N PRO A 54 -10.68 5.79 18.22
CA PRO A 54 -10.62 5.32 16.84
C PRO A 54 -11.48 4.05 16.71
N THR A 55 -12.63 4.18 16.06
CA THR A 55 -13.58 3.07 15.79
C THR A 55 -13.80 2.89 14.30
N ASP A 56 -14.37 1.75 13.92
CA ASP A 56 -14.75 1.47 12.54
C ASP A 56 -15.77 2.49 12.01
N ALA A 57 -16.72 2.92 12.84
CA ALA A 57 -17.68 3.96 12.47
C ALA A 57 -16.99 5.29 12.09
N VAL A 58 -15.99 5.72 12.86
CA VAL A 58 -15.22 6.94 12.54
C VAL A 58 -14.44 6.76 11.23
N ARG A 59 -13.86 5.57 11.02
CA ARG A 59 -13.12 5.23 9.80
C ARG A 59 -14.03 5.23 8.56
N GLU A 60 -15.21 4.64 8.67
CA GLU A 60 -16.22 4.62 7.61
C GLU A 60 -16.69 6.04 7.24
N GLN A 61 -16.90 6.92 8.22
CA GLN A 61 -17.26 8.31 7.96
C GLN A 61 -16.15 9.09 7.22
N ARG A 62 -14.88 8.85 7.59
CA ARG A 62 -13.73 9.44 6.90
C ARG A 62 -13.64 8.95 5.45
N LEU A 63 -13.80 7.65 5.23
CA LEU A 63 -13.83 7.04 3.89
C LEU A 63 -15.01 7.58 3.07
N ALA A 64 -16.20 7.67 3.65
CA ALA A 64 -17.39 8.16 2.97
C ALA A 64 -17.21 9.60 2.49
N SER A 65 -16.56 10.45 3.30
CA SER A 65 -16.24 11.82 2.90
C SER A 65 -15.30 11.86 1.70
N LEU A 66 -14.26 11.02 1.69
CA LEU A 66 -13.32 10.90 0.57
C LEU A 66 -14.01 10.42 -0.71
N TYR A 67 -14.83 9.36 -0.61
CA TYR A 67 -15.54 8.83 -1.77
C TYR A 67 -16.61 9.79 -2.31
N ARG A 68 -17.29 10.54 -1.43
CA ARG A 68 -18.24 11.57 -1.85
C ARG A 68 -17.52 12.69 -2.61
N ALA A 69 -16.35 13.12 -2.12
CA ALA A 69 -15.52 14.10 -2.81
C ALA A 69 -15.07 13.59 -4.18
N ASP A 70 -14.49 12.38 -4.25
CA ASP A 70 -14.05 11.76 -5.51
C ASP A 70 -15.20 11.61 -6.52
N ALA A 71 -16.37 11.14 -6.08
CA ALA A 71 -17.54 10.97 -6.93
C ALA A 71 -18.07 12.28 -7.52
N SER A 72 -17.80 13.42 -6.88
CA SER A 72 -18.21 14.75 -7.38
C SER A 72 -17.25 15.33 -8.43
N LEU A 73 -16.07 14.74 -8.61
CA LEU A 73 -15.08 15.25 -9.56
C LEU A 73 -15.42 14.83 -10.99
N ALA A 74 -15.41 15.79 -11.91
CA ALA A 74 -15.53 15.51 -13.34
C ALA A 74 -14.35 14.66 -13.86
N LYS A 75 -13.18 14.79 -13.23
CA LYS A 75 -11.96 14.04 -13.56
C LYS A 75 -11.56 13.13 -12.40
N ARG A 76 -11.61 11.81 -12.64
CA ARG A 76 -11.36 10.77 -11.62
C ARG A 76 -10.21 9.81 -11.97
N LYS A 77 -9.55 10.05 -13.11
CA LYS A 77 -8.42 9.27 -13.59
C LYS A 77 -7.34 10.23 -14.08
N SER A 78 -6.14 10.10 -13.52
CA SER A 78 -4.96 10.90 -13.89
C SER A 78 -4.32 10.50 -15.24
N HIS A 79 -4.89 9.51 -15.94
CA HIS A 79 -4.28 8.90 -17.12
C HIS A 79 -3.87 9.88 -18.22
N GLN A 80 -4.58 10.99 -18.42
CA GLN A 80 -4.25 11.97 -19.46
C GLN A 80 -2.99 12.77 -19.14
N GLU A 81 -2.88 13.31 -17.91
CA GLU A 81 -1.70 14.05 -17.45
C GLU A 81 -0.50 13.13 -17.34
N VAL A 82 -0.70 11.91 -16.84
CA VAL A 82 0.36 10.91 -16.75
C VAL A 82 0.83 10.52 -18.15
N ALA A 83 -0.06 10.32 -19.12
CA ALA A 83 0.34 10.03 -20.50
C ALA A 83 1.13 11.19 -21.14
N ALA A 84 0.79 12.44 -20.83
CA ALA A 84 1.58 13.59 -21.27
C ALA A 84 2.97 13.60 -20.64
N LEU A 85 3.08 13.36 -19.33
CA LEU A 85 4.37 13.26 -18.64
C LEU A 85 5.27 12.17 -19.24
N TYR A 86 4.71 11.01 -19.60
CA TYR A 86 5.47 9.98 -20.30
C TYR A 86 5.89 10.44 -21.70
N ARG A 87 4.95 10.85 -22.54
CA ARG A 87 5.27 11.29 -23.91
C ARG A 87 6.31 12.41 -23.96
N ASP A 88 6.20 13.39 -23.07
CA ASP A 88 6.98 14.63 -23.15
C ASP A 88 8.29 14.56 -22.33
N PHE A 89 8.43 13.59 -21.42
CA PHE A 89 9.59 13.52 -20.53
C PHE A 89 10.05 12.09 -20.22
N LEU A 90 9.20 11.22 -19.66
CA LEU A 90 9.62 9.88 -19.17
C LEU A 90 9.67 8.79 -20.26
N GLU A 91 9.37 9.14 -21.51
CA GLU A 91 9.25 8.27 -22.67
C GLU A 91 8.09 7.25 -22.54
N HIS A 92 8.37 6.06 -22.03
CA HIS A 92 7.38 5.00 -21.83
C HIS A 92 7.56 4.35 -20.45
N PRO A 93 6.52 3.69 -19.89
CA PRO A 93 6.67 2.91 -18.67
C PRO A 93 7.83 1.91 -18.82
N MET A 94 8.65 1.78 -17.77
CA MET A 94 9.86 0.95 -17.77
C MET A 94 10.98 1.40 -18.74
N SER A 95 11.00 2.66 -19.21
CA SER A 95 12.20 3.22 -19.85
C SER A 95 13.34 3.36 -18.83
N GLU A 96 14.58 3.51 -19.32
CA GLU A 96 15.75 3.73 -18.44
C GLU A 96 15.54 4.96 -17.54
N LEU A 97 15.04 6.06 -18.10
CA LEU A 97 14.74 7.28 -17.35
C LEU A 97 13.61 7.09 -16.34
N ALA A 98 12.55 6.35 -16.67
CA ALA A 98 11.46 6.06 -15.74
C ALA A 98 11.92 5.15 -14.59
N GLU A 99 12.78 4.17 -14.88
CA GLU A 99 13.38 3.30 -13.88
C GLU A 99 14.31 4.09 -12.93
N GLU A 100 15.18 4.94 -13.47
CA GLU A 100 16.07 5.79 -12.68
C GLU A 100 15.30 6.71 -11.72
N LEU A 101 14.20 7.31 -12.18
CA LEU A 101 13.48 8.33 -11.41
C LEU A 101 12.37 7.80 -10.51
N LEU A 102 11.69 6.72 -10.93
CA LEU A 102 10.45 6.26 -10.28
C LEU A 102 10.56 4.89 -9.62
N HIS A 103 11.62 4.13 -9.87
CA HIS A 103 11.85 2.84 -9.22
C HIS A 103 12.86 2.96 -8.07
N THR A 104 12.88 1.92 -7.24
CA THR A 104 13.79 1.86 -6.11
C THR A 104 14.05 0.41 -5.74
N ASP A 105 15.21 0.17 -5.13
CA ASP A 105 15.60 -1.13 -4.62
C ASP A 105 15.49 -1.21 -3.10
N TYR A 106 15.11 -2.40 -2.63
CA TYR A 106 15.08 -2.71 -1.21
C TYR A 106 16.16 -3.73 -0.87
N HIS A 107 17.01 -3.39 0.10
CA HIS A 107 18.03 -4.30 0.62
C HIS A 107 17.67 -4.79 2.02
N SER A 108 17.83 -6.10 2.26
CA SER A 108 17.62 -6.69 3.57
C SER A 108 18.57 -6.08 4.61
N ARG A 109 18.03 -5.71 5.77
CA ARG A 109 18.77 -5.29 6.96
C ARG A 109 18.50 -6.19 8.16
N ALA A 110 18.02 -7.41 7.91
CA ALA A 110 17.62 -8.34 8.95
C ALA A 110 18.79 -8.75 9.87
N ASP A 111 20.01 -8.77 9.34
CA ASP A 111 21.26 -8.98 10.08
C ASP A 111 21.48 -7.92 11.18
N LYS A 112 21.14 -6.65 10.91
CA LYS A 112 21.27 -5.56 11.89
C LYS A 112 20.28 -5.70 13.04
N LEU A 113 19.07 -6.22 12.77
CA LEU A 113 18.06 -6.52 13.78
C LEU A 113 18.45 -7.67 14.71
N LYS A 114 19.08 -8.73 14.17
CA LYS A 114 19.56 -9.88 14.98
C LYS A 114 20.53 -9.45 16.09
N ARG A 115 21.45 -8.53 15.78
CA ARG A 115 22.44 -8.01 16.74
C ARG A 115 21.82 -7.26 17.93
N LEU A 116 20.67 -6.61 17.71
CA LEU A 116 19.95 -5.91 18.78
C LEU A 116 19.24 -6.91 19.70
N LEU A 117 18.62 -7.95 19.14
CA LEU A 117 17.94 -8.98 19.93
C LEU A 117 18.91 -9.81 20.79
N THR A 118 20.13 -10.07 20.30
CA THR A 118 21.17 -10.76 21.08
C THR A 118 21.80 -9.91 22.20
N ARG A 119 21.55 -8.60 22.25
CA ARG A 119 22.08 -7.69 23.29
C ARG A 119 21.08 -7.41 24.43
N VAL A 120 19.83 -7.81 24.26
CA VAL A 120 18.74 -7.60 25.23
C VAL A 120 18.35 -8.92 25.92
N GLY A 121 19.14 -9.98 25.71
CA GLY A 121 19.02 -11.27 26.39
C GLY A 121 20.15 -11.47 27.40
#